data_AF-M0QQK6-F1
#
_entry.id   AF-M0QQK6-F1
#
_cell.length_a   1.000
_cell.length_b   1.000
_cell.length_c   1.000
_cell.angle_alpha   90.00
_cell.angle_beta   90.00
_cell.angle_gamma   90.00
#
_symmetry.space_group_name_H-M   'P 1'
#
loop_
_entity.id
_entity.type
_entity.pdbx_description
1 polymer ?
#
loop_
_entity_poly.entity_id
_entity_poly.type
_entity_poly.pdbx_seq_one_letter_code
_entity_poly.pdbx_strand_id
1 'polypeptide(L)'
;MTENRTTKAWLDGEGYELTVAAEQFRTGDTRVVREGERHYLTDPALDSCPADALVDTATPIVQRVNAVCRMADSGFRSLALAGNFAHSDGAVTNAVARAEIRARAFAGVVVTTRGGTVQPPGPSAAQRLATAAAADSEVAAIVAIMGSGGGQLGWVDLWKVYEHVRKYANQSAPSGKGKAIVRIGWATTQEVEDFEASANHPQLSGPEARHAYRSSSPSGNKIELREGRDLINRLVRSVVDDVL
;
A
#
# COMPACT_ATOMS: atom_id res chain seq x y z
N MET A 1 -15.36 14.86 32.04
CA MET A 1 -14.63 15.29 30.83
C MET A 1 -13.49 14.31 30.69
N THR A 2 -13.60 13.36 29.77
CA THR A 2 -12.52 12.40 29.51
C THR A 2 -11.47 13.15 28.71
N GLU A 3 -10.27 13.33 29.26
CA GLU A 3 -9.16 13.90 28.50
C GLU A 3 -8.95 13.06 27.23
N ASN A 4 -8.81 13.74 26.09
CA ASN A 4 -8.60 13.08 24.82
C ASN A 4 -7.19 12.46 24.84
N ARG A 5 -7.11 11.15 25.13
CA ARG A 5 -5.86 10.42 25.25
C ARG A 5 -5.30 10.15 23.86
N THR A 6 -4.17 10.73 23.52
CA THR A 6 -3.50 10.43 22.23
C THR A 6 -2.55 9.24 22.40
N THR A 7 -2.68 8.25 21.53
CA THR A 7 -1.81 7.08 21.46
C THR A 7 -0.85 7.21 20.27
N LYS A 8 0.45 7.12 20.56
CA LYS A 8 1.54 7.04 19.59
C LYS A 8 1.91 5.58 19.38
N ALA A 9 1.78 5.08 18.15
CA ALA A 9 2.30 3.77 17.76
C ALA A 9 3.62 3.96 17.01
N TRP A 10 4.74 3.56 17.60
CA TRP A 10 6.05 3.81 16.99
C TRP A 10 6.30 2.90 15.79
N LEU A 11 6.95 3.46 14.77
CA LEU A 11 7.19 2.80 13.49
C LEU A 11 8.66 2.40 13.35
N ASP A 12 8.86 1.28 12.67
CA ASP A 12 10.15 0.83 12.14
C ASP A 12 10.09 0.83 10.61
N GLY A 13 11.22 1.11 9.99
CA GLY A 13 11.34 1.30 8.54
C GLY A 13 12.59 2.07 8.19
N GLU A 14 12.91 2.09 6.89
CA GLU A 14 14.07 2.84 6.42
C GLU A 14 13.77 4.34 6.31
N GLY A 15 14.82 5.17 6.41
CA GLY A 15 14.66 6.62 6.53
C GLY A 15 13.94 7.27 5.35
N TYR A 16 14.12 6.72 4.13
CA TYR A 16 13.39 7.16 2.94
C TYR A 16 11.89 6.85 3.08
N GLU A 17 11.54 5.61 3.42
CA GLU A 17 10.16 5.14 3.58
C GLU A 17 9.43 5.91 4.69
N LEU A 18 10.08 6.17 5.81
CA LEU A 18 9.53 6.99 6.91
C LEU A 18 9.28 8.43 6.47
N THR A 19 10.18 9.00 5.66
CA THR A 19 10.03 10.36 5.12
C THR A 19 8.87 10.42 4.13
N VAL A 20 8.77 9.46 3.21
CA VAL A 20 7.65 9.36 2.25
C VAL A 20 6.33 9.24 3.00
N ALA A 21 6.26 8.39 4.03
CA ALA A 21 5.03 8.24 4.82
C ALA A 21 4.66 9.50 5.60
N ALA A 22 5.62 10.18 6.22
CA ALA A 22 5.38 11.46 6.90
C ALA A 22 4.86 12.54 5.94
N GLU A 23 5.30 12.51 4.68
CA GLU A 23 4.81 13.41 3.64
C GLU A 23 3.36 13.09 3.24
N GLN A 24 3.07 11.82 2.95
CA GLN A 24 1.73 11.38 2.52
C GLN A 24 0.68 11.50 3.63
N PHE A 25 1.09 11.37 4.90
CA PHE A 25 0.23 11.40 6.08
C PHE A 25 0.49 12.62 6.96
N ARG A 26 0.87 13.76 6.34
CA ARG A 26 1.06 15.02 7.06
C ARG A 26 -0.24 15.54 7.70
N THR A 27 -1.36 15.31 7.02
CA THR A 27 -2.71 15.79 7.36
C THR A 27 -3.74 14.67 7.33
N GLY A 28 -4.88 14.88 7.98
CA GLY A 28 -5.95 13.90 8.14
C GLY A 28 -5.94 13.25 9.52
N ASP A 29 -6.84 12.30 9.73
CA ASP A 29 -7.02 11.61 11.01
C ASP A 29 -5.86 10.66 11.29
N THR A 30 -5.48 9.84 10.30
CA THR A 30 -4.25 9.05 10.35
C THR A 30 -3.06 9.94 10.02
N ARG A 31 -2.07 10.03 10.91
CA ARG A 31 -0.85 10.83 10.68
C ARG A 31 0.41 10.05 10.98
N VAL A 32 1.46 10.30 10.20
CA VAL A 32 2.83 9.83 10.48
C VAL A 32 3.67 11.05 10.86
N VAL A 33 4.18 11.06 12.08
CA VAL A 33 4.82 12.22 12.69
C VAL A 33 6.26 11.88 13.09
N ARG A 34 7.19 12.78 12.78
CA ARG A 34 8.58 12.71 13.24
C ARG A 34 8.71 13.33 14.63
N GLU A 35 9.34 12.61 15.55
CA GLU A 35 9.71 13.08 16.88
C GLU A 35 11.17 12.71 17.16
N GLY A 36 12.05 13.72 17.09
CA GLY A 36 13.49 13.49 17.05
C GLY A 36 13.89 12.63 15.84
N GLU A 37 14.58 11.52 16.10
CA GLU A 37 15.04 10.57 15.08
C GLU A 37 14.05 9.43 14.81
N ARG A 38 12.92 9.39 15.53
CA ARG A 38 11.92 8.34 15.41
C ARG A 38 10.65 8.87 14.77
N HIS A 39 9.84 7.96 14.26
CA HIS A 39 8.54 8.28 13.69
C HIS A 39 7.46 7.46 14.38
N TYR A 40 6.29 8.04 14.55
CA TYR A 40 5.12 7.36 15.09
C TYR A 40 3.88 7.61 14.24
N LEU A 41 2.98 6.64 14.28
CA LEU A 41 1.63 6.69 13.77
C LEU A 41 0.69 7.18 14.87
N THR A 42 -0.24 8.05 14.51
CA THR A 42 -1.41 8.42 15.33
C THR A 42 -2.68 8.27 14.49
N ASP A 43 -3.75 7.84 15.13
CA ASP A 43 -5.06 7.61 14.52
C ASP A 43 -6.13 7.61 15.64
N PRO A 44 -7.32 8.22 15.44
CA PRO A 44 -8.37 8.24 16.46
C PRO A 44 -8.80 6.84 16.95
N ALA A 45 -8.66 5.80 16.11
CA ALA A 45 -8.94 4.44 16.52
C ALA A 45 -7.98 3.95 17.61
N LEU A 46 -6.73 4.41 17.62
CA LEU A 46 -5.73 4.07 18.65
C LEU A 46 -5.96 4.79 19.97
N ASP A 47 -6.54 5.99 19.91
CA ASP A 47 -6.83 6.81 21.09
C ASP A 47 -7.92 6.15 21.95
N SER A 48 -8.90 5.54 21.29
CA SER A 48 -10.05 4.87 21.90
C SER A 48 -9.83 3.38 22.21
N CYS A 49 -8.69 2.82 21.80
CA CYS A 49 -8.40 1.39 21.89
C CYS A 49 -7.86 0.99 23.28
N PRO A 50 -8.31 -0.14 23.87
CA PRO A 50 -7.69 -0.69 25.07
C PRO A 50 -6.27 -1.20 24.76
N ALA A 51 -5.41 -1.25 25.78
CA ALA A 51 -3.96 -1.48 25.61
C ALA A 51 -3.63 -2.86 25.00
N ASP A 52 -4.43 -3.88 25.32
CA ASP A 52 -4.28 -5.25 24.82
C ASP A 52 -4.70 -5.42 23.36
N ALA A 53 -5.52 -4.50 22.80
CA ALA A 53 -5.95 -4.51 21.40
C ALA A 53 -5.14 -3.56 20.50
N LEU A 54 -4.11 -2.88 21.03
CA LEU A 54 -3.36 -1.86 20.29
C LEU A 54 -2.66 -2.40 19.05
N VAL A 55 -2.04 -3.58 19.13
CA VAL A 55 -1.36 -4.19 17.98
C VAL A 55 -2.35 -4.55 16.89
N ASP A 56 -3.46 -5.20 17.26
CA ASP A 56 -4.50 -5.63 16.33
C ASP A 56 -5.19 -4.43 15.67
N THR A 57 -5.32 -3.32 16.40
CA THR A 57 -5.88 -2.07 15.87
C THR A 57 -4.87 -1.32 14.98
N ALA A 58 -3.60 -1.27 15.36
CA ALA A 58 -2.58 -0.53 14.62
C ALA A 58 -2.14 -1.24 13.33
N THR A 59 -2.16 -2.57 13.31
CA THR A 59 -1.75 -3.38 12.15
C THR A 59 -2.48 -3.01 10.85
N PRO A 60 -3.83 -3.01 10.78
CA PRO A 60 -4.54 -2.63 9.57
C PRO A 60 -4.32 -1.15 9.19
N ILE A 61 -4.02 -0.27 10.16
CA ILE A 61 -3.71 1.13 9.88
C ILE A 61 -2.33 1.24 9.21
N VAL A 62 -1.31 0.54 9.72
CA VAL A 62 0.02 0.47 9.07
C VAL A 62 -0.07 -0.15 7.67
N GLN A 63 -0.89 -1.18 7.49
CA GLN A 63 -1.15 -1.75 6.16
C GLN A 63 -1.71 -0.71 5.20
N ARG A 64 -2.67 0.11 5.66
CA ARG A 64 -3.20 1.22 4.85
C ARG A 64 -2.13 2.26 4.52
N VAL A 65 -1.27 2.61 5.49
CA VAL A 65 -0.13 3.52 5.26
C VAL A 65 0.79 2.98 4.18
N ASN A 66 1.16 1.70 4.27
CA ASN A 66 1.99 1.03 3.28
C ASN A 66 1.32 1.03 1.89
N ALA A 67 0.03 0.72 1.81
CA ALA A 67 -0.70 0.70 0.54
C ALA A 67 -0.69 2.09 -0.15
N VAL A 68 -0.96 3.16 0.60
CA VAL A 68 -0.93 4.54 0.09
C VAL A 68 0.48 4.90 -0.40
N CYS A 69 1.51 4.59 0.39
CA CYS A 69 2.87 4.91 0.01
C CYS A 69 3.34 4.11 -1.22
N ARG A 70 2.96 2.84 -1.34
CA ARG A 70 3.21 2.03 -2.54
C ARG A 70 2.46 2.55 -3.75
N MET A 71 1.23 3.05 -3.56
CA MET A 71 0.49 3.73 -4.63
C MET A 71 1.15 5.04 -5.04
N ALA A 72 1.87 5.74 -4.17
CA ALA A 72 2.61 6.96 -4.53
C ALA A 72 3.95 6.64 -5.19
N ASP A 73 4.65 5.61 -4.70
CA ASP A 73 5.97 5.18 -5.13
C ASP A 73 6.04 3.64 -5.22
N SER A 74 6.16 3.09 -6.44
CA SER A 74 6.27 1.65 -6.67
C SER A 74 7.55 1.02 -6.09
N GLY A 75 8.54 1.84 -5.73
CA GLY A 75 9.75 1.43 -5.02
C GLY A 75 9.57 1.29 -3.51
N PHE A 76 8.45 1.74 -2.94
CA PHE A 76 8.22 1.71 -1.50
C PHE A 76 8.19 0.27 -0.97
N ARG A 77 8.98 0.00 0.08
CA ARG A 77 9.03 -1.31 0.74
C ARG A 77 7.87 -1.48 1.70
N SER A 78 8.08 -1.13 2.97
CA SER A 78 7.04 -1.11 3.98
C SER A 78 7.57 -0.47 5.26
N LEU A 79 6.61 -0.05 6.08
CA LEU A 79 6.79 0.24 7.49
C LEU A 79 6.24 -0.92 8.31
N ALA A 80 6.80 -1.09 9.50
CA ALA A 80 6.33 -2.02 10.51
C ALA A 80 6.05 -1.29 11.83
N LEU A 81 5.28 -1.93 12.71
CA LEU A 81 5.17 -1.49 14.09
C LEU A 81 6.45 -1.85 14.83
N ALA A 82 7.06 -0.88 15.51
CA ALA A 82 8.21 -1.11 16.39
C ALA A 82 7.82 -1.85 17.68
N GLY A 83 6.52 -2.03 17.95
CA GLY A 83 5.98 -2.73 19.11
C GLY A 83 5.89 -1.89 20.38
N ASN A 84 6.39 -0.66 20.39
CA ASN A 84 6.21 0.26 21.50
C ASN A 84 5.10 1.28 21.21
N PHE A 85 4.24 1.51 22.19
CA PHE A 85 3.15 2.47 22.18
C PHE A 85 3.33 3.45 23.34
N ALA A 86 3.08 4.73 23.11
CA ALA A 86 3.14 5.75 24.16
C ALA A 86 1.82 6.53 24.20
N HIS A 87 1.30 6.75 25.39
CA HIS A 87 0.09 7.51 25.62
C HIS A 87 0.43 8.93 26.09
N SER A 88 -0.46 9.89 25.83
CA SER A 88 -0.28 11.30 26.22
C SER A 88 -0.22 11.52 27.75
N ASP A 89 -0.69 10.56 28.54
CA ASP A 89 -0.57 10.54 30.01
C ASP A 89 0.82 10.06 30.50
N GLY A 90 1.73 9.74 29.59
CA GLY A 90 3.08 9.26 29.88
C GLY A 90 3.19 7.74 30.04
N ALA A 91 2.08 6.98 29.95
CA ALA A 91 2.13 5.52 29.98
C ALA A 91 2.76 4.96 28.70
N VAL A 92 3.60 3.93 28.84
CA VAL A 92 4.23 3.22 27.73
C VAL A 92 3.80 1.76 27.76
N THR A 93 3.30 1.27 26.63
CA THR A 93 2.95 -0.14 26.44
C THR A 93 3.92 -0.75 25.43
N ASN A 94 4.69 -1.74 25.87
CA ASN A 94 5.50 -2.57 24.97
C ASN A 94 4.69 -3.81 24.63
N ALA A 95 4.25 -3.92 23.39
CA ALA A 95 3.57 -5.09 22.87
C ALA A 95 4.54 -5.84 21.95
N VAL A 96 4.65 -7.15 22.15
CA VAL A 96 5.48 -8.01 21.28
C VAL A 96 4.77 -8.16 19.94
N ALA A 97 5.09 -7.28 18.98
CA ALA A 97 4.69 -7.46 17.60
C ALA A 97 5.53 -8.60 17.00
N ARG A 98 4.93 -9.78 16.79
CA ARG A 98 5.55 -10.82 15.94
C ARG A 98 5.41 -10.40 14.48
N ALA A 99 6.40 -9.64 14.00
CA ALA A 99 6.63 -9.43 12.58
C ALA A 99 8.10 -9.75 12.30
N GLU A 100 8.37 -10.69 11.39
CA GLU A 100 9.73 -10.93 10.89
C GLU A 100 10.18 -9.71 10.07
N ILE A 101 10.97 -8.83 10.68
CA ILE A 101 11.54 -7.66 10.03
C ILE A 101 12.93 -8.05 9.48
N ARG A 102 13.10 -7.97 8.17
CA ARG A 102 14.41 -8.02 7.49
C ARG A 102 14.75 -6.63 6.96
N ALA A 103 15.55 -5.87 7.69
CA ALA A 103 16.06 -4.56 7.25
C ALA A 103 17.25 -4.74 6.27
N ARG A 104 17.30 -3.96 5.18
CA ARG A 104 18.44 -3.89 4.23
C ARG A 104 18.69 -2.43 3.84
N ALA A 105 19.65 -1.78 4.50
CA ALA A 105 19.98 -0.38 4.30
C ALA A 105 20.45 -0.02 2.88
N PHE A 106 19.96 1.09 2.31
CA PHE A 106 20.59 1.82 1.19
C PHE A 106 20.42 3.35 1.30
N ALA A 107 21.33 4.08 0.66
CA ALA A 107 21.49 5.54 0.71
C ALA A 107 20.46 6.31 -0.15
N GLY A 108 19.82 7.34 0.44
CA GLY A 108 18.79 8.15 -0.21
C GLY A 108 19.31 9.42 -0.89
N VAL A 109 18.73 9.75 -2.05
CA VAL A 109 18.87 11.02 -2.78
C VAL A 109 17.59 11.83 -2.59
N VAL A 110 17.71 13.15 -2.35
CA VAL A 110 16.59 14.08 -2.11
C VAL A 110 16.31 14.89 -3.39
N VAL A 111 15.05 14.98 -3.80
CA VAL A 111 14.57 15.95 -4.79
C VAL A 111 13.56 16.88 -4.13
N THR A 112 13.75 18.19 -4.28
CA THR A 112 12.80 19.23 -3.84
C THR A 112 12.24 19.96 -5.05
N THR A 113 10.97 20.37 -5.00
CA THR A 113 10.37 21.33 -5.93
C THR A 113 9.62 22.43 -5.18
N ARG A 114 9.49 23.60 -5.85
CA ARG A 114 9.27 24.93 -5.26
C ARG A 114 7.97 25.57 -5.77
N GLY A 115 7.25 26.23 -4.86
CA GLY A 115 6.37 27.39 -5.15
C GLY A 115 4.86 27.08 -5.14
N GLY A 116 4.10 27.76 -4.30
CA GLY A 116 2.64 27.59 -4.22
C GLY A 116 1.91 28.84 -3.75
N THR A 117 0.87 29.22 -4.49
CA THR A 117 -0.36 29.81 -3.94
C THR A 117 -1.18 28.70 -3.28
N VAL A 118 -1.71 28.95 -2.08
CA VAL A 118 -2.38 27.95 -1.23
C VAL A 118 -3.86 27.87 -1.59
N GLN A 119 -4.27 26.77 -2.21
CA GLN A 119 -5.65 26.26 -2.14
C GLN A 119 -5.78 25.36 -0.89
N PRO A 120 -6.94 25.31 -0.22
CA PRO A 120 -7.16 24.32 0.83
C PRO A 120 -6.91 22.92 0.25
N PRO A 121 -6.11 22.07 0.93
CA PRO A 121 -5.78 20.76 0.38
C PRO A 121 -7.06 19.94 0.25
N GLY A 122 -7.29 19.39 -0.94
CA GLY A 122 -8.29 18.33 -1.13
C GLY A 122 -7.97 17.10 -0.25
N PRO A 123 -8.88 16.11 -0.19
CA PRO A 123 -8.64 14.91 0.59
C PRO A 123 -7.33 14.24 0.16
N SER A 124 -6.49 13.85 1.13
CA SER A 124 -5.21 13.19 0.86
C SER A 124 -5.42 11.86 0.14
N ALA A 125 -4.38 11.36 -0.54
CA ALA A 125 -4.43 10.03 -1.16
C ALA A 125 -4.83 8.93 -0.15
N ALA A 126 -4.41 9.09 1.11
CA ALA A 126 -4.82 8.22 2.20
C ALA A 126 -6.31 8.28 2.52
N GLN A 127 -6.88 9.48 2.59
CA GLN A 127 -8.32 9.66 2.84
C GLN A 127 -9.15 9.08 1.69
N ARG A 128 -8.72 9.29 0.44
CA ARG A 128 -9.39 8.71 -0.73
C ARG A 128 -9.35 7.19 -0.69
N LEU A 129 -8.19 6.58 -0.46
CA LEU A 129 -8.04 5.13 -0.39
C LEU A 129 -8.83 4.53 0.78
N ALA A 130 -8.83 5.18 1.94
CA ALA A 130 -9.62 4.77 3.10
C ALA A 130 -11.13 4.80 2.79
N THR A 131 -11.60 5.87 2.15
CA THR A 131 -13.00 6.04 1.76
C THR A 131 -13.41 4.96 0.76
N ALA A 132 -12.60 4.73 -0.27
CA ALA A 132 -12.87 3.69 -1.27
C ALA A 132 -12.85 2.28 -0.65
N ALA A 133 -11.90 1.98 0.23
CA ALA A 133 -11.82 0.69 0.92
C ALA A 133 -13.00 0.45 1.89
N ALA A 134 -13.58 1.51 2.46
CA ALA A 134 -14.78 1.40 3.27
C ALA A 134 -16.04 1.19 2.43
N ALA A 135 -16.05 1.68 1.19
CA ALA A 135 -17.17 1.57 0.26
C ALA A 135 -17.19 0.25 -0.53
N ASP A 136 -16.03 -0.33 -0.83
CA ASP A 136 -15.90 -1.50 -1.70
C ASP A 136 -14.96 -2.58 -1.14
N SER A 137 -15.45 -3.83 -1.10
CA SER A 137 -14.70 -4.96 -0.53
C SER A 137 -13.50 -5.41 -1.37
N GLU A 138 -13.52 -5.21 -2.69
CA GLU A 138 -12.35 -5.49 -3.54
C GLU A 138 -11.25 -4.46 -3.28
N VAL A 139 -11.61 -3.19 -3.08
CA VAL A 139 -10.65 -2.16 -2.66
C VAL A 139 -10.06 -2.49 -1.29
N ALA A 140 -10.88 -2.94 -0.32
CA ALA A 140 -10.38 -3.38 0.97
C ALA A 140 -9.36 -4.54 0.85
N ALA A 141 -9.63 -5.52 -0.01
CA ALA A 141 -8.71 -6.64 -0.25
C ALA A 141 -7.41 -6.18 -0.94
N ILE A 142 -7.50 -5.27 -1.92
CA ILE A 142 -6.34 -4.64 -2.57
C ILE A 142 -5.47 -3.95 -1.52
N VAL A 143 -6.06 -3.13 -0.64
CA VAL A 143 -5.34 -2.43 0.44
C VAL A 143 -4.66 -3.42 1.37
N ALA A 144 -5.31 -4.52 1.74
CA ALA A 144 -4.70 -5.53 2.60
C ALA A 144 -3.46 -6.17 1.95
N ILE A 145 -3.52 -6.54 0.67
CA ILE A 145 -2.38 -7.12 -0.05
C ILE A 145 -1.28 -6.08 -0.23
N MET A 146 -1.62 -4.89 -0.74
CA MET A 146 -0.69 -3.79 -0.94
C MET A 146 -0.14 -3.23 0.37
N GLY A 147 -0.75 -3.50 1.51
CA GLY A 147 -0.24 -3.11 2.82
C GLY A 147 0.63 -4.18 3.49
N SER A 148 0.56 -5.42 2.98
CA SER A 148 1.21 -6.58 3.58
C SER A 148 2.69 -6.71 3.22
N GLY A 149 3.43 -7.46 4.05
CA GLY A 149 4.81 -7.88 3.80
C GLY A 149 5.90 -6.90 4.26
N GLY A 150 7.08 -7.43 4.58
CA GLY A 150 8.26 -6.68 5.04
C GLY A 150 9.15 -6.11 3.92
N GLY A 151 8.77 -6.28 2.65
CA GLY A 151 9.57 -5.87 1.49
C GLY A 151 8.72 -5.33 0.34
N GLN A 152 9.34 -5.10 -0.81
CA GLN A 152 8.61 -4.72 -2.02
C GLN A 152 7.75 -5.88 -2.53
N LEU A 153 6.61 -5.56 -3.14
CA LEU A 153 5.70 -6.57 -3.70
C LEU A 153 6.36 -7.37 -4.82
N GLY A 154 6.31 -8.70 -4.73
CA GLY A 154 6.77 -9.62 -5.78
C GLY A 154 5.68 -9.94 -6.79
N TRP A 155 6.00 -10.73 -7.82
CA TRP A 155 5.02 -11.13 -8.85
C TRP A 155 3.78 -11.80 -8.29
N VAL A 156 3.93 -12.61 -7.24
CA VAL A 156 2.82 -13.29 -6.56
C VAL A 156 1.85 -12.29 -5.93
N ASP A 157 2.35 -11.25 -5.28
CA ASP A 157 1.52 -10.24 -4.64
C ASP A 157 0.83 -9.35 -5.69
N LEU A 158 1.59 -8.93 -6.71
CA LEU A 158 1.05 -8.17 -7.84
C LEU A 158 -0.05 -8.93 -8.56
N TRP A 159 0.11 -10.24 -8.74
CA TRP A 159 -0.91 -11.09 -9.32
C TRP A 159 -2.20 -11.09 -8.50
N LYS A 160 -2.10 -11.21 -7.18
CA LYS A 160 -3.29 -11.18 -6.29
C LYS A 160 -4.01 -9.84 -6.38
N VAL A 161 -3.27 -8.73 -6.38
CA VAL A 161 -3.87 -7.40 -6.58
C VAL A 161 -4.57 -7.33 -7.94
N TYR A 162 -3.92 -7.79 -9.01
CA TYR A 162 -4.51 -7.85 -10.34
C TYR A 162 -5.80 -8.67 -10.39
N GLU A 163 -5.88 -9.79 -9.65
CA GLU A 163 -7.11 -10.60 -9.60
C GLU A 163 -8.29 -9.82 -9.01
N HIS A 164 -8.08 -9.04 -7.94
CA HIS A 164 -9.10 -8.18 -7.36
C HIS A 164 -9.48 -7.02 -8.28
N VAL A 165 -8.50 -6.33 -8.87
CA VAL A 165 -8.77 -5.29 -9.90
C VAL A 165 -9.60 -5.85 -11.05
N ARG A 166 -9.24 -7.04 -11.55
CA ARG A 166 -9.96 -7.69 -12.64
C ARG A 166 -11.38 -8.07 -12.24
N LYS A 167 -11.57 -8.54 -11.00
CA LYS A 167 -12.90 -8.87 -10.46
C LYS A 167 -13.77 -7.63 -10.38
N TYR A 168 -13.26 -6.53 -9.82
CA TYR A 168 -13.93 -5.24 -9.78
C TYR A 168 -14.29 -4.75 -11.20
N ALA A 169 -13.32 -4.71 -12.11
CA ALA A 169 -13.53 -4.27 -13.48
C ALA A 169 -14.61 -5.10 -14.21
N ASN A 170 -14.71 -6.40 -13.94
CA ASN A 170 -15.77 -7.24 -14.52
C ASN A 170 -17.18 -6.88 -14.01
N GLN A 171 -17.29 -6.30 -12.81
CA GLN A 171 -18.56 -5.85 -12.24
C GLN A 171 -18.96 -4.48 -12.80
N SER A 172 -17.99 -3.58 -13.03
CA SER A 172 -18.24 -2.22 -13.56
C SER A 172 -18.35 -2.16 -15.09
N ALA A 173 -17.69 -3.07 -15.82
CA ALA A 173 -17.61 -2.97 -17.27
C ALA A 173 -18.91 -3.40 -17.99
N PRO A 174 -19.25 -2.75 -19.12
CA PRO A 174 -20.25 -3.28 -20.04
C PRO A 174 -19.94 -4.72 -20.46
N SER A 175 -21.00 -5.50 -20.68
CA SER A 175 -20.89 -6.85 -21.22
C SER A 175 -20.24 -6.83 -22.62
N GLY A 176 -19.34 -7.75 -22.90
CA GLY A 176 -18.63 -7.80 -24.18
C GLY A 176 -17.53 -8.86 -24.24
N LYS A 177 -16.87 -8.95 -25.40
CA LYS A 177 -15.69 -9.82 -25.60
C LYS A 177 -14.42 -9.13 -25.11
N GLY A 178 -13.39 -9.90 -24.76
CA GLY A 178 -12.13 -9.38 -24.24
C GLY A 178 -12.13 -9.11 -22.73
N LYS A 179 -10.99 -8.69 -22.19
CA LYS A 179 -10.80 -8.45 -20.75
C LYS A 179 -11.46 -7.13 -20.34
N ALA A 180 -12.22 -7.13 -19.24
CA ALA A 180 -12.96 -5.94 -18.78
C ALA A 180 -12.05 -4.71 -18.57
N ILE A 181 -10.89 -4.89 -17.96
CA ILE A 181 -9.86 -3.84 -17.75
C ILE A 181 -9.50 -3.12 -19.06
N VAL A 182 -9.44 -3.84 -20.18
CA VAL A 182 -9.17 -3.26 -21.50
C VAL A 182 -10.38 -2.52 -22.04
N ARG A 183 -11.58 -3.10 -21.88
CA ARG A 183 -12.83 -2.49 -22.36
C ARG A 183 -13.13 -1.14 -21.72
N ILE A 184 -12.81 -0.99 -20.43
CA ILE A 184 -12.99 0.26 -19.69
C ILE A 184 -11.79 1.21 -19.82
N GLY A 185 -10.81 0.86 -20.66
CA GLY A 185 -9.69 1.74 -20.99
C GLY A 185 -8.62 1.87 -19.91
N TRP A 186 -8.63 1.03 -18.88
CA TRP A 186 -7.64 1.09 -17.79
C TRP A 186 -6.28 0.51 -18.17
N ALA A 187 -6.21 -0.38 -19.16
CA ALA A 187 -4.95 -0.87 -19.73
C ALA A 187 -5.14 -1.31 -21.18
N THR A 188 -4.03 -1.41 -21.91
CA THR A 188 -4.05 -2.03 -23.25
C THR A 188 -4.02 -3.55 -23.16
N THR A 189 -4.43 -4.24 -24.23
CA THR A 189 -4.32 -5.70 -24.33
C THR A 189 -2.87 -6.16 -24.10
N GLN A 190 -1.90 -5.48 -24.72
CA GLN A 190 -0.48 -5.83 -24.62
C GLN A 190 0.05 -5.69 -23.20
N GLU A 191 -0.27 -4.59 -22.50
CA GLU A 191 0.16 -4.38 -21.10
C GLU A 191 -0.33 -5.52 -20.20
N VAL A 192 -1.58 -5.94 -20.39
CA VAL A 192 -2.16 -7.04 -19.62
C VAL A 192 -1.52 -8.38 -19.97
N GLU A 193 -1.25 -8.64 -21.25
CA GLU A 193 -0.60 -9.87 -21.70
C GLU A 193 0.86 -9.97 -21.22
N ASP A 194 1.63 -8.89 -21.30
CA ASP A 194 3.02 -8.82 -20.84
C ASP A 194 3.12 -9.02 -19.32
N PHE A 195 2.20 -8.39 -18.57
CA PHE A 195 2.09 -8.59 -17.14
C PHE A 195 1.70 -10.04 -16.79
N GLU A 196 0.66 -10.59 -17.43
CA GLU A 196 0.23 -11.96 -17.17
C GLU A 196 1.33 -12.97 -17.53
N ALA A 197 2.05 -12.75 -18.63
CA ALA A 197 3.16 -13.59 -19.03
C ALA A 197 4.28 -13.54 -17.98
N SER A 198 4.73 -12.35 -17.60
CA SER A 198 5.83 -12.15 -16.66
C SER A 198 5.48 -12.64 -15.24
N ALA A 199 4.26 -12.41 -14.77
CA ALA A 199 3.85 -12.85 -13.43
C ALA A 199 3.68 -14.38 -13.34
N ASN A 200 3.34 -15.07 -14.44
CA ASN A 200 2.96 -16.48 -14.40
C ASN A 200 3.99 -17.46 -15.00
N HIS A 201 4.87 -17.02 -15.91
CA HIS A 201 5.76 -17.93 -16.63
C HIS A 201 7.18 -17.92 -16.05
N PRO A 202 7.67 -19.07 -15.56
CA PRO A 202 9.05 -19.18 -15.06
C PRO A 202 10.10 -19.03 -16.16
N GLN A 203 9.73 -19.20 -17.44
CA GLN A 203 10.61 -18.90 -18.57
C GLN A 203 10.96 -17.41 -18.68
N LEU A 204 10.11 -16.51 -18.18
CA LEU A 204 10.34 -15.06 -18.22
C LEU A 204 10.89 -14.53 -16.90
N SER A 205 10.30 -14.96 -15.78
CA SER A 205 10.61 -14.41 -14.44
C SER A 205 11.33 -15.39 -13.51
N GLY A 206 11.69 -16.58 -14.00
CA GLY A 206 12.42 -17.58 -13.22
C GLY A 206 11.65 -18.02 -11.96
N PRO A 207 12.33 -18.24 -10.83
CA PRO A 207 11.72 -18.73 -9.60
C PRO A 207 10.78 -17.72 -8.93
N GLU A 208 10.85 -16.44 -9.32
CA GLU A 208 9.97 -15.38 -8.80
C GLU A 208 8.58 -15.41 -9.46
N ALA A 209 8.40 -16.15 -10.56
CA ALA A 209 7.09 -16.35 -11.17
C ALA A 209 6.13 -17.07 -10.22
N ARG A 210 4.83 -16.78 -10.33
CA ARG A 210 3.80 -17.43 -9.51
C ARG A 210 3.77 -18.95 -9.67
N HIS A 211 4.05 -19.44 -10.87
CA HIS A 211 4.05 -20.86 -11.17
C HIS A 211 5.48 -21.37 -11.33
N ALA A 212 5.80 -22.47 -10.64
CA ALA A 212 7.08 -23.16 -10.81
C ALA A 212 7.21 -23.85 -12.18
N TYR A 213 6.09 -24.16 -12.84
CA TYR A 213 6.05 -24.79 -14.16
C TYR A 213 4.81 -24.37 -14.96
N ARG A 214 4.97 -24.19 -16.27
CA ARG A 214 3.87 -24.05 -17.24
C ARG A 214 4.23 -24.76 -18.54
N SER A 215 3.27 -25.52 -19.08
CA SER A 215 3.44 -26.29 -20.33
C SER A 215 3.30 -25.44 -21.59
N SER A 216 2.55 -24.33 -21.52
CA SER A 216 2.39 -23.41 -22.63
C SER A 216 3.54 -22.40 -22.72
N SER A 217 3.85 -21.99 -23.95
CA SER A 217 4.73 -20.83 -24.16
C SER A 217 4.03 -19.55 -23.67
N PRO A 218 4.77 -18.58 -23.12
CA PRO A 218 4.21 -17.28 -22.76
C PRO A 218 3.68 -16.57 -24.01
N SER A 219 2.54 -15.91 -23.87
CA SER A 219 1.90 -15.15 -24.96
C SER A 219 2.26 -13.66 -24.97
N GLY A 220 3.08 -13.20 -24.02
CA GLY A 220 3.50 -11.81 -23.87
C GLY A 220 5.01 -11.70 -23.69
N ASN A 221 5.51 -10.46 -23.78
CA ASN A 221 6.90 -10.13 -23.57
C ASN A 221 7.24 -10.14 -22.08
N LYS A 222 8.53 -10.35 -21.79
CA LYS A 222 9.05 -10.11 -20.44
C LYS A 222 9.00 -8.62 -20.15
N ILE A 223 8.43 -8.28 -19.00
CA ILE A 223 8.58 -6.96 -18.36
C ILE A 223 9.33 -7.11 -17.05
N GLU A 224 9.98 -6.05 -16.63
CA GLU A 224 10.68 -5.98 -15.36
C GLU A 224 9.68 -5.86 -14.20
N LEU A 225 10.06 -6.36 -13.01
CA LEU A 225 9.18 -6.34 -11.84
C LEU A 225 8.71 -4.93 -11.48
N ARG A 226 9.55 -3.91 -11.70
CA ARG A 226 9.19 -2.50 -11.52
C ARG A 226 8.05 -2.07 -12.45
N GLU A 227 8.11 -2.43 -13.73
CA GLU A 227 7.06 -2.11 -14.70
C GLU A 227 5.74 -2.79 -14.32
N GLY A 228 5.81 -4.02 -13.79
CA GLY A 228 4.67 -4.70 -13.21
C GLY A 228 4.04 -3.93 -12.05
N ARG A 229 4.85 -3.40 -11.12
CA ARG A 229 4.36 -2.56 -10.00
C ARG A 229 3.72 -1.27 -10.49
N ASP A 230 4.33 -0.62 -11.48
CA ASP A 230 3.82 0.63 -12.05
C ASP A 230 2.46 0.42 -12.72
N LEU A 231 2.28 -0.67 -13.47
CA LEU A 231 0.99 -1.07 -14.04
C LEU A 231 -0.05 -1.29 -12.93
N ILE A 232 0.27 -2.08 -11.91
CA ILE A 232 -0.67 -2.39 -10.82
C ILE A 232 -1.06 -1.12 -10.05
N ASN A 233 -0.11 -0.25 -9.73
CA ASN A 233 -0.40 1.02 -9.07
C ASN A 233 -1.36 1.89 -9.89
N ARG A 234 -1.16 1.96 -11.21
CA ARG A 234 -2.05 2.70 -12.11
C ARG A 234 -3.46 2.11 -12.15
N LEU A 235 -3.57 0.79 -12.18
CA LEU A 235 -4.85 0.08 -12.13
C LEU A 235 -5.58 0.30 -10.80
N VAL A 236 -4.87 0.25 -9.67
CA VAL A 236 -5.47 0.48 -8.35
C VAL A 236 -5.96 1.92 -8.19
N ARG A 237 -5.20 2.91 -8.70
CA ARG A 237 -5.69 4.30 -8.75
C ARG A 237 -6.98 4.41 -9.57
N SER A 238 -7.06 3.70 -10.71
CA SER A 238 -8.26 3.70 -11.56
C SER A 238 -9.48 3.10 -10.83
N VAL A 239 -9.29 2.04 -10.03
CA VAL A 239 -10.36 1.49 -9.17
C VAL A 239 -10.79 2.51 -8.11
N VAL A 240 -9.85 3.15 -7.41
CA VAL A 240 -10.17 4.16 -6.39
C VAL A 240 -10.91 5.36 -7.00
N ASP A 241 -10.54 5.76 -8.20
CA ASP A 241 -11.19 6.85 -8.93
C ASP A 241 -12.59 6.47 -9.44
N ASP A 242 -12.87 5.19 -9.70
CA ASP A 242 -14.19 4.70 -10.14
C ASP A 242 -15.16 4.49 -8.96
N VAL A 243 -14.64 4.19 -7.76
CA VAL A 243 -15.45 4.01 -6.54
C VAL A 243 -15.92 5.35 -5.94
N LEU A 244 -15.16 6.43 -6.14
CA LEU A 244 -15.40 7.75 -5.53
C LEU A 244 -16.12 8.70 -6.50
#